data_AF-A0A401W9D2-F1
#
_entry.id   AF-A0A401W9D2-F1
#
_cell.length_a   1.000
_cell.length_b   1.000
_cell.length_c   1.000
_cell.angle_alpha   90.00
_cell.angle_beta   90.00
_cell.angle_gamma   90.00
#
_symmetry.space_group_name_H-M   'P 1'
#
loop_
_entity.id
_entity.type
_entity.pdbx_description
1 polymer ?
#
loop_
_entity_poly.entity_id
_entity_poly.type
_entity_poly.pdbx_seq_one_letter_code
_entity_poly.pdbx_strand_id
1 'polypeptide(L)'
;MPNEGISVTPETLRASAAAADSISHDLEQPIATAKRDIEAAGTALKTWHVGPDMERVGHDWGMALDELRKRIGGDAESSATRLRRTADGHQYNEDVTAQSFRGR
;
A
#
# COMPACT_ATOMS: atom_id res chain seq x y z
N MET A 1 1.12 -36.89 1.29
CA MET A 1 0.37 -35.94 0.47
C MET A 1 1.38 -35.01 -0.15
N PRO A 2 1.42 -34.83 -1.48
CA PRO A 2 2.29 -33.83 -2.06
C PRO A 2 1.84 -32.48 -1.49
N ASN A 3 2.79 -31.75 -0.93
CA ASN A 3 2.57 -30.38 -0.51
C ASN A 3 2.23 -29.64 -1.81
N GLU A 4 0.96 -29.31 -2.05
CA GLU A 4 0.55 -28.34 -3.07
C GLU A 4 1.09 -26.99 -2.59
N GLY A 5 2.42 -26.85 -2.66
CA GLY A 5 3.12 -25.65 -2.26
C GLY A 5 2.55 -24.52 -3.09
N ILE A 6 2.11 -23.46 -2.43
CA ILE A 6 1.71 -22.22 -3.07
C ILE A 6 2.89 -21.78 -3.93
N SER A 7 2.84 -22.09 -5.22
CA SER A 7 3.85 -21.70 -6.19
C SER A 7 3.51 -20.29 -6.65
N VAL A 8 4.10 -19.30 -5.98
CA VAL A 8 3.96 -17.89 -6.38
C VAL A 8 5.08 -17.56 -7.36
N THR A 9 4.72 -17.24 -8.61
CA THR A 9 5.72 -16.84 -9.61
C THR A 9 6.11 -15.37 -9.46
N PRO A 10 7.30 -14.94 -9.93
CA PRO A 10 7.68 -13.53 -9.99
C PRO A 10 6.65 -12.66 -10.71
N GLU A 11 6.02 -13.16 -11.77
CA GLU A 11 4.98 -12.45 -12.53
C GLU A 11 3.74 -12.21 -11.67
N THR A 12 3.35 -13.20 -10.87
CA THR A 12 2.21 -13.07 -9.94
C THR A 12 2.49 -12.00 -8.90
N LEU A 13 3.70 -11.98 -8.32
CA LEU A 13 4.12 -10.94 -7.37
C LEU A 13 4.12 -9.55 -8.00
N ARG A 14 4.60 -9.41 -9.24
CA ARG A 14 4.60 -8.14 -9.97
C ARG A 14 3.19 -7.68 -10.32
N ALA A 15 2.29 -8.59 -10.70
CA ALA A 15 0.89 -8.27 -10.92
C ALA A 15 0.20 -7.81 -9.63
N SER A 16 0.46 -8.47 -8.50
CA SER A 16 -0.05 -8.03 -7.19
C SER A 16 0.51 -6.66 -6.79
N ALA A 17 1.78 -6.37 -7.09
CA ALA A 17 2.36 -5.05 -6.85
C ALA A 17 1.66 -3.96 -7.68
N ALA A 18 1.39 -4.23 -8.96
CA ALA A 18 0.65 -3.31 -9.83
C ALA A 18 -0.80 -3.09 -9.36
N ALA A 19 -1.46 -4.13 -8.87
CA ALA A 19 -2.79 -4.01 -8.26
C ALA A 19 -2.75 -3.14 -7.00
N ALA A 20 -1.75 -3.31 -6.14
CA ALA A 20 -1.56 -2.48 -4.95
C ALA A 20 -1.30 -1.00 -5.31
N ASP A 21 -0.48 -0.72 -6.32
CA ASP A 21 -0.30 0.65 -6.83
C ASP A 21 -1.62 1.26 -7.31
N SER A 22 -2.42 0.50 -8.08
CA SER A 22 -3.73 0.95 -8.56
C SER A 22 -4.66 1.29 -7.39
N ILE A 23 -4.75 0.41 -6.38
CA ILE A 23 -5.55 0.67 -5.18
C ILE A 23 -5.06 1.92 -4.46
N SER A 24 -3.75 2.09 -4.30
CA SER A 24 -3.18 3.29 -3.70
C SER A 24 -3.55 4.55 -4.48
N HIS A 25 -3.46 4.52 -5.81
CA HIS A 25 -3.82 5.63 -6.67
C HIS A 25 -5.32 5.97 -6.59
N ASP A 26 -6.18 4.96 -6.68
CA ASP A 26 -7.64 5.11 -6.61
C ASP A 26 -8.11 5.69 -5.27
N LEU A 27 -7.34 5.48 -4.19
CA LEU A 27 -7.61 6.03 -2.86
C LEU A 27 -7.20 7.51 -2.70
N GLU A 28 -6.39 8.09 -3.59
CA GLU A 28 -5.92 9.48 -3.44
C GLU A 28 -7.08 10.49 -3.36
N GLN A 29 -7.99 10.45 -4.33
CA GLN A 29 -9.11 11.39 -4.43
C GLN A 29 -10.16 11.20 -3.32
N PRO A 30 -10.59 9.97 -2.98
CA PRO A 30 -11.48 9.74 -1.84
C PRO A 30 -10.89 10.24 -0.52
N ILE A 31 -9.60 10.00 -0.26
CA ILE A 31 -8.94 10.45 0.98
C ILE A 31 -8.85 11.98 1.01
N ALA A 32 -8.47 12.61 -0.11
CA ALA A 32 -8.42 14.06 -0.20
C ALA A 32 -9.81 14.71 0.00
N THR A 33 -10.86 14.06 -0.50
CA THR A 33 -12.25 14.52 -0.30
C THR A 33 -12.68 14.36 1.15
N ALA A 34 -12.44 13.19 1.76
CA ALA A 34 -12.74 12.97 3.17
C ALA A 34 -12.05 14.00 4.09
N LYS A 35 -10.78 14.32 3.84
CA LYS A 35 -10.04 15.37 4.57
C LYS A 35 -10.73 16.73 4.46
N ARG A 36 -11.07 17.17 3.24
CA ARG A 36 -11.75 18.46 3.02
C ARG A 36 -13.12 18.52 3.69
N ASP A 37 -13.90 17.46 3.60
CA ASP A 37 -15.25 17.41 4.18
C ASP A 37 -15.21 17.47 5.71
N ILE A 38 -14.23 16.76 6.29
CA ILE A 38 -13.94 16.79 7.73
C ILE A 38 -13.51 18.20 8.19
N GLU A 39 -12.61 18.85 7.47
CA GLU A 39 -12.16 20.22 7.77
C GLU A 39 -13.32 21.24 7.69
N ALA A 40 -14.20 21.08 6.69
CA ALA A 40 -15.40 21.90 6.53
C ALA A 40 -16.38 21.69 7.71
N ALA A 41 -16.62 20.43 8.10
CA ALA A 41 -17.44 20.09 9.25
C ALA A 41 -16.86 20.64 10.56
N GLY A 42 -15.54 20.48 10.76
CA GLY A 42 -14.83 21.05 11.91
C GLY A 42 -14.99 22.56 11.98
N THR A 43 -14.84 23.26 10.85
CA THR A 43 -15.05 24.71 10.75
C THR A 43 -16.48 25.12 11.11
N ALA A 44 -17.49 24.41 10.61
CA ALA A 44 -18.89 24.68 10.94
C ALA A 44 -19.21 24.50 12.43
N LEU A 45 -18.48 23.61 13.11
CA LEU A 45 -18.66 23.28 14.52
C LEU A 45 -17.78 24.08 15.48
N LYS A 46 -16.92 25.01 15.01
CA LYS A 46 -15.98 25.75 15.86
C LYS A 46 -16.62 26.53 17.01
N THR A 47 -17.88 26.96 16.87
CA THR A 47 -18.61 27.68 17.91
C THR A 47 -19.23 26.77 18.97
N TRP A 48 -19.17 25.45 18.77
CA TRP A 48 -19.72 24.44 19.65
C TRP A 48 -18.62 23.93 20.58
N HIS A 49 -18.98 23.56 21.81
CA HIS A 49 -18.02 23.02 22.80
C HIS A 49 -17.26 21.77 22.31
N VAL A 50 -17.83 21.03 21.36
CA VAL A 50 -17.25 19.81 20.77
C VAL A 50 -16.36 20.07 19.54
N GLY A 51 -16.30 21.31 19.05
CA GLY A 51 -15.57 21.66 17.83
C GLY A 51 -14.10 21.21 17.82
N PRO A 52 -13.31 21.50 18.88
CA PRO A 52 -11.90 21.09 18.94
C PRO A 52 -11.69 19.57 18.90
N ASP A 53 -12.55 18.80 19.56
CA ASP A 53 -12.46 17.33 19.53
C ASP A 53 -12.80 16.77 18.15
N MET A 54 -13.78 17.36 17.47
CA MET A 54 -14.15 16.95 16.12
C MET A 54 -13.04 17.27 15.10
N GLU A 55 -12.38 18.41 15.23
CA GLU A 55 -11.22 18.79 14.42
C GLU A 55 -10.06 17.79 14.61
N ARG A 56 -9.77 17.40 15.86
CA ARG A 56 -8.73 16.39 16.16
C ARG A 56 -9.07 15.02 15.57
N VAL A 57 -10.28 14.52 15.80
CA VAL A 57 -10.72 13.22 15.24
C VAL A 57 -10.60 13.24 13.72
N GLY A 58 -11.01 14.34 13.12
CA GLY A 58 -10.90 14.57 11.70
C GLY A 58 -9.48 14.48 11.15
N HIS A 59 -8.57 15.21 11.78
CA HIS A 59 -7.15 15.20 11.46
C HIS A 59 -6.55 13.79 11.59
N ASP A 60 -6.83 13.08 12.69
CA ASP A 60 -6.30 11.75 12.96
C ASP A 60 -6.76 10.73 11.90
N TRP A 61 -8.04 10.77 11.51
CA TRP A 61 -8.56 9.96 10.41
C TRP A 61 -7.93 10.31 9.07
N GLY A 62 -7.74 11.60 8.79
CA GLY A 62 -7.05 12.05 7.58
C GLY A 62 -5.63 11.51 7.49
N MET A 63 -4.88 11.51 8.59
CA MET A 63 -3.54 10.92 8.65
C MET A 63 -3.59 9.40 8.50
N ALA A 64 -4.48 8.71 9.21
CA ALA A 64 -4.58 7.26 9.17
C ALA A 64 -4.92 6.74 7.76
N LEU A 65 -5.83 7.41 7.06
CA LEU A 65 -6.19 7.08 5.68
C LEU A 65 -5.03 7.32 4.70
N ASP A 66 -4.31 8.43 4.85
CA ASP A 66 -3.14 8.73 4.02
C ASP A 66 -2.01 7.70 4.24
N GLU A 67 -1.80 7.30 5.49
CA GLU A 67 -0.83 6.26 5.86
C GLU A 67 -1.24 4.88 5.31
N LEU A 68 -2.53 4.54 5.36
CA LEU A 68 -3.04 3.31 4.75
C LEU A 68 -2.73 3.28 3.24
N ARG A 69 -3.00 4.38 2.52
CA ARG A 69 -2.67 4.50 1.09
C ARG A 69 -1.18 4.26 0.82
N LYS A 70 -0.31 4.94 1.57
CA LYS A 70 1.15 4.81 1.45
C LYS A 70 1.62 3.38 1.65
N ARG A 71 1.15 2.70 2.71
CA ARG A 71 1.49 1.30 3.00
C ARG A 71 1.07 0.31 1.92
N ILE A 72 -0.01 0.60 1.18
CA ILE A 72 -0.47 -0.26 0.09
C ILE A 72 0.49 -0.15 -1.10
N GLY A 73 0.66 1.04 -1.67
CA GLY A 73 1.50 1.25 -2.86
C GLY A 73 2.12 2.64 -2.99
N GLY A 74 1.83 3.56 -2.08
CA GLY A 74 2.16 4.98 -2.26
C GLY A 74 3.57 5.41 -1.84
N ASP A 75 4.43 4.48 -1.38
CA ASP A 75 5.80 4.81 -1.00
C ASP A 75 6.82 3.67 -1.26
N ALA A 76 8.10 3.98 -0.99
CA ALA A 76 9.23 3.07 -1.16
C ALA A 76 9.23 1.88 -0.18
N GLU A 77 8.47 1.96 0.91
CA GLU A 77 8.32 0.91 1.92
C GLU A 77 6.92 0.29 1.87
N SER A 78 6.25 0.40 0.72
CA SER A 78 4.90 -0.10 0.54
C SER A 78 4.88 -1.60 0.30
N SER A 79 3.68 -2.19 0.42
CA SER A 79 3.46 -3.59 0.09
C SER A 79 3.78 -3.88 -1.37
N ALA A 80 3.43 -2.96 -2.28
CA ALA A 80 3.82 -3.04 -3.69
C ALA A 80 5.34 -3.14 -3.89
N THR A 81 6.13 -2.31 -3.19
CA THR A 81 7.60 -2.37 -3.28
C THR A 81 8.16 -3.66 -2.70
N ARG A 82 7.62 -4.16 -1.59
CA ARG A 82 8.03 -5.45 -1.01
C ARG A 82 7.74 -6.62 -1.96
N LEU A 83 6.60 -6.60 -2.65
CA LEU A 83 6.24 -7.61 -3.64
C LEU A 83 7.22 -7.61 -4.82
N ARG A 84 7.57 -6.44 -5.36
CA ARG A 84 8.59 -6.31 -6.42
C ARG A 84 9.95 -6.85 -5.97
N ARG A 85 10.42 -6.43 -4.80
CA ARG A 85 11.69 -6.90 -4.23
C ARG A 85 11.71 -8.42 -4.06
N THR A 86 10.59 -9.00 -3.67
CA THR A 86 10.46 -10.47 -3.55
C THR A 86 10.51 -11.14 -4.92
N ALA A 87 9.84 -10.58 -5.93
CA ALA A 87 9.90 -11.08 -7.31
C ALA A 87 11.32 -11.06 -7.88
N ASP A 88 12.03 -9.96 -7.67
CA ASP A 88 13.42 -9.79 -8.15
C ASP A 88 14.37 -10.74 -7.42
N GLY A 89 14.19 -10.93 -6.11
CA GLY A 89 14.95 -11.91 -5.34
C GLY A 89 14.70 -13.36 -5.80
N HIS A 90 13.45 -13.70 -6.14
CA HIS A 90 13.10 -15.01 -6.69
C HIS A 90 13.82 -15.27 -8.01
N GLN A 91 13.68 -14.34 -8.96
CA GLN A 91 14.31 -14.45 -10.27
C GLN A 91 15.84 -14.52 -10.19
N TYR A 92 16.45 -13.70 -9.32
CA TYR A 92 17.89 -13.76 -9.08
C TYR A 92 18.33 -15.14 -8.56
N ASN A 93 17.60 -15.70 -7.61
CA ASN A 93 17.92 -17.02 -7.06
C ASN A 93 17.80 -18.13 -8.12
N GLU A 94 16.78 -18.06 -8.98
CA GLU A 94 16.61 -18.98 -10.11
C GLU A 94 17.77 -18.87 -11.11
N ASP A 95 18.16 -17.66 -11.48
CA ASP A 95 19.26 -17.40 -12.41
C ASP A 95 20.60 -17.93 -11.88
N VAL A 96 20.92 -17.67 -10.61
CA VAL A 96 22.14 -18.17 -9.95
C VAL A 96 22.14 -19.69 -9.87
N THR A 97 20.98 -20.28 -9.56
CA THR A 97 20.82 -21.74 -9.52
C THR A 97 21.05 -22.34 -10.91
N ALA A 98 20.41 -21.79 -11.94
CA ALA A 98 20.56 -22.25 -13.32
C ALA A 98 22.00 -22.10 -13.85
N GLN A 99 22.72 -21.05 -13.45
CA GLN A 99 24.15 -20.89 -13.77
C GLN A 99 25.02 -21.94 -13.09
N SER A 100 24.71 -22.31 -11.85
CA SER A 100 25.48 -23.31 -11.08
C SER A 100 25.43 -24.71 -11.71
N PHE A 101 24.34 -25.03 -12.43
CA PHE A 101 24.18 -26.32 -13.12
C PHE A 101 24.65 -26.33 -14.57
N ARG A 102 25.07 -25.20 -15.14
CA ARG A 102 25.49 -25.14 -16.55
C ARG A 102 26.83 -25.83 -16.83
N GLY A 103 27.54 -26.33 -15.81
CA GLY A 103 28.87 -26.94 -15.98
C GLY A 103 29.88 -25.92 -16.50
N ARG A 104 31.17 -26.20 -16.34
CA ARG A 104 32.21 -25.44 -17.05
C ARG A 104 32.32 -25.92 -18.48
#